data_AF-A0A3B3Y537-F1
#
_entry.id   AF-A0A3B3Y537-F1
#
_cell.length_a   1.000
_cell.length_b   1.000
_cell.length_c   1.000
_cell.angle_alpha   90.00
_cell.angle_beta   90.00
_cell.angle_gamma   90.00
#
_symmetry.space_group_name_H-M   'P 1'
#
loop_
_entity.id
_entity.type
_entity.pdbx_description
1 polymer ?
#
loop_
_entity_poly.entity_id
_entity_poly.type
_entity_poly.pdbx_seq_one_letter_code
_entity_poly.pdbx_strand_id
1 'polypeptide(L)'
;MPSWRAVFLLWCIMSCVESAPTSPFVQKNKYKNSFRLTRSTRTRVQNLLKKYKEQQMGNVHFEDRSHRLRDLPLLSTDFNNWLQLSDWDRLDGAFRDIQSYWSMLERKRKQLEKEQNTHRTAASLLQSVKHIQLDLRDLMSQVSSQMRAVRSSWVRPTPAATLQNRQRSTRTMWESRVEGYIILRDLDLYLTKLARDFLLLASKTHL
;
A
#
# COMPACT_ATOMS: atom_id res chain seq x y z
N MET A 1 34.21 -20.40 -37.97
CA MET A 1 32.86 -20.54 -37.38
C MET A 1 32.92 -20.15 -35.90
N PRO A 2 32.64 -18.89 -35.52
CA PRO A 2 32.86 -18.45 -34.15
C PRO A 2 31.58 -18.52 -33.28
N SER A 3 31.78 -19.11 -32.11
CA SER A 3 31.45 -18.55 -30.78
C SER A 3 30.00 -18.39 -30.30
N TRP A 4 29.04 -19.23 -30.70
CA TRP A 4 27.77 -19.32 -29.96
C TRP A 4 27.94 -19.78 -28.50
N ARG A 5 28.97 -20.60 -28.21
CA ARG A 5 29.30 -21.03 -26.85
C ARG A 5 29.72 -19.87 -25.93
N ALA A 6 30.36 -18.82 -26.47
CA ALA A 6 30.79 -17.67 -25.68
C ALA A 6 29.61 -16.79 -25.25
N VAL A 7 28.58 -16.67 -26.09
CA VAL A 7 27.36 -15.89 -25.79
C VAL A 7 26.55 -16.55 -24.70
N PHE A 8 26.42 -17.88 -24.71
CA PHE A 8 25.74 -18.63 -23.64
C PHE A 8 26.47 -18.53 -22.30
N LEU A 9 27.81 -18.59 -22.31
CA LEU A 9 28.61 -18.40 -21.09
C LEU A 9 28.47 -16.98 -20.54
N LEU A 10 28.46 -15.94 -21.40
CA LEU A 10 28.25 -14.55 -20.98
C LEU A 10 26.84 -14.35 -20.36
N TRP A 11 25.82 -15.03 -20.89
CA TRP A 11 24.46 -14.95 -20.38
C TRP A 11 24.28 -15.65 -19.03
N CYS A 12 24.98 -16.76 -18.82
CA CYS A 12 25.04 -17.43 -17.51
C CYS A 12 25.75 -16.57 -16.45
N ILE A 13 26.87 -15.91 -16.80
CA ILE A 13 27.60 -15.05 -15.86
C ILE A 13 26.78 -13.81 -15.47
N MET A 14 25.99 -13.24 -16.39
CA MET A 14 25.06 -12.13 -16.09
C MET A 14 23.83 -12.57 -15.28
N SER A 15 23.49 -13.86 -15.29
CA SER A 15 22.42 -14.43 -14.47
C SER A 15 22.90 -14.79 -13.06
N CYS A 16 24.23 -14.86 -12.85
CA CYS A 16 24.89 -15.12 -11.57
C CYS A 16 25.30 -13.86 -10.83
N VAL A 17 24.70 -12.69 -11.11
CA VAL A 17 24.69 -11.58 -10.12
C VAL A 17 23.73 -12.00 -9.01
N GLU A 18 24.19 -12.98 -8.24
CA GLU A 18 23.68 -13.32 -6.93
C GLU A 18 23.76 -12.02 -6.12
N SER A 19 22.59 -11.50 -5.77
CA SER A 19 22.48 -10.22 -5.08
C SER A 19 23.28 -10.34 -3.78
N ALA A 20 24.45 -9.72 -3.73
CA ALA A 20 25.27 -9.70 -2.53
C ALA A 20 24.37 -9.33 -1.34
N PRO A 21 24.51 -10.01 -0.19
CA PRO A 21 23.65 -9.76 0.95
C PRO A 21 23.69 -8.26 1.28
N THR A 22 22.53 -7.62 1.23
CA THR A 22 22.41 -6.18 1.50
C THR A 22 22.86 -5.96 2.94
N SER A 23 23.82 -5.05 3.16
CA SER A 23 24.31 -4.81 4.52
C SER A 23 23.17 -4.40 5.46
N PRO A 24 23.21 -4.81 6.74
CA PRO A 24 22.16 -4.47 7.71
C PRO A 24 21.88 -2.96 7.79
N PHE A 25 22.93 -2.14 7.63
CA PHE A 25 22.83 -0.68 7.59
C PHE A 25 22.03 -0.17 6.38
N VAL A 26 22.27 -0.73 5.19
CA VAL A 26 21.52 -0.34 3.98
C VAL A 26 20.06 -0.76 4.11
N GLN A 27 19.78 -1.94 4.64
CA GLN A 27 18.40 -2.42 4.86
C GLN A 27 17.65 -1.54 5.88
N LYS A 28 18.31 -1.17 6.97
CA LYS A 28 17.78 -0.23 7.96
C LYS A 28 17.41 1.12 7.35
N ASN A 29 18.28 1.68 6.51
CA ASN A 29 17.99 2.95 5.82
C ASN A 29 16.80 2.83 4.86
N LYS A 30 16.63 1.69 4.18
CA LYS A 30 15.43 1.41 3.37
C LYS A 30 14.17 1.45 4.24
N TYR A 31 14.16 0.79 5.39
CA TYR A 31 13.01 0.81 6.31
C TYR A 31 12.71 2.22 6.85
N LYS A 32 13.74 2.99 7.23
CA LYS A 32 13.59 4.40 7.64
C LYS A 32 12.98 5.26 6.54
N ASN A 33 13.40 5.06 5.30
CA ASN A 33 12.83 5.78 4.16
C ASN A 33 11.37 5.42 3.93
N SER A 34 11.01 4.14 4.02
CA SER A 34 9.61 3.71 3.94
C SER A 34 8.78 4.28 5.07
N PHE A 35 9.29 4.28 6.31
CA PHE A 35 8.64 4.94 7.44
C PHE A 35 8.35 6.42 7.17
N ARG A 36 9.34 7.18 6.68
CA ARG A 36 9.18 8.61 6.34
C ARG A 36 8.15 8.81 5.24
N LEU A 37 8.21 7.99 4.19
CA LEU A 37 7.26 8.05 3.09
C LEU A 37 5.85 7.75 3.58
N THR A 38 5.64 6.68 4.36
CA THR A 38 4.35 6.35 4.97
C THR A 38 3.77 7.50 5.78
N ARG A 39 4.59 8.18 6.61
CA ARG A 39 4.12 9.36 7.36
C ARG A 39 3.74 10.53 6.46
N SER A 40 4.54 10.81 5.42
CA SER A 40 4.24 11.86 4.44
C SER A 40 2.93 11.57 3.70
N THR A 41 2.75 10.34 3.23
CA THR A 41 1.53 9.87 2.58
C THR A 41 0.34 9.99 3.51
N ARG A 42 0.48 9.62 4.78
CA ARG A 42 -0.57 9.75 5.78
C ARG A 42 -1.03 11.20 5.94
N THR A 43 -0.09 12.15 6.05
CA THR A 43 -0.43 13.58 6.10
C THR A 43 -1.22 14.02 4.86
N ARG A 44 -0.86 13.55 3.66
CA ARG A 44 -1.62 13.83 2.44
C ARG A 44 -3.02 13.20 2.46
N VAL A 45 -3.15 11.98 2.97
CA VAL A 45 -4.45 11.30 3.15
C VAL A 45 -5.33 12.08 4.13
N GLN A 46 -4.79 12.57 5.25
CA GLN A 46 -5.53 13.39 6.21
C GLN A 46 -6.03 14.70 5.59
N ASN A 47 -5.18 15.37 4.81
CA ASN A 47 -5.55 16.58 4.09
C ASN A 47 -6.65 16.31 3.04
N LEU A 48 -6.55 15.19 2.30
CA LEU A 48 -7.60 14.77 1.38
C LEU A 48 -8.89 14.42 2.12
N LEU A 49 -8.82 13.67 3.22
CA LEU A 49 -9.96 13.27 4.01
C LEU A 49 -10.74 14.50 4.50
N LYS A 50 -10.05 15.54 5.00
CA LYS A 50 -10.67 16.81 5.38
C LYS A 50 -11.44 17.45 4.21
N LYS A 51 -10.79 17.59 3.05
CA LYS A 51 -11.42 18.14 1.84
C LYS A 51 -12.60 17.29 1.36
N TYR A 52 -12.47 15.98 1.44
CA TYR A 52 -13.50 15.03 1.02
C TYR A 52 -14.75 15.17 1.90
N LYS A 53 -14.57 15.23 3.22
CA LYS A 53 -15.67 15.48 4.18
C LYS A 53 -16.42 16.78 3.88
N GLU A 54 -15.67 17.86 3.67
CA GLU A 54 -16.24 19.16 3.34
C GLU A 54 -17.02 19.13 2.02
N GLN A 55 -16.42 18.62 0.95
CA GLN A 55 -16.99 18.70 -0.40
C GLN A 55 -18.04 17.62 -0.72
N GLN A 56 -17.93 16.43 -0.13
CA GLN A 56 -18.82 15.30 -0.46
C GLN A 56 -19.86 15.04 0.62
N MET A 57 -19.55 15.32 1.89
CA MET A 57 -20.47 15.12 3.01
C MET A 57 -21.15 16.41 3.47
N GLY A 58 -20.65 17.58 3.04
CA GLY A 58 -21.14 18.87 3.51
C GLY A 58 -20.82 19.15 4.98
N ASN A 59 -19.92 18.37 5.60
CA ASN A 59 -19.56 18.50 7.00
C ASN A 59 -18.11 18.06 7.23
N VAL A 60 -17.23 19.01 7.57
CA VAL A 60 -15.80 18.75 7.86
C VAL A 60 -15.58 17.85 9.08
N HIS A 61 -16.55 17.82 10.01
CA HIS A 61 -16.55 17.00 11.22
C HIS A 61 -17.32 15.68 11.04
N PHE A 62 -17.72 15.33 9.81
CA PHE A 62 -18.39 14.06 9.54
C PHE A 62 -17.54 12.90 10.08
N GLU A 63 -18.15 12.06 10.90
CA GLU A 63 -17.58 10.81 11.40
C GLU A 63 -18.65 9.73 11.32
N ASP A 64 -18.32 8.63 10.65
CA ASP A 64 -19.12 7.42 10.68
C ASP A 64 -18.17 6.28 10.99
N ARG A 65 -18.38 5.60 12.11
CA ARG A 65 -17.59 4.43 12.55
C ARG A 65 -18.35 3.12 12.44
N SER A 66 -19.63 3.18 12.08
CA SER A 66 -20.52 2.02 12.05
C SER A 66 -20.27 1.14 10.83
N HIS A 67 -19.82 1.73 9.73
CA HIS A 67 -19.61 1.03 8.47
C HIS A 67 -18.14 0.64 8.24
N ARG A 68 -17.96 -0.63 7.82
CA ARG A 68 -16.70 -1.18 7.32
C ARG A 68 -16.94 -1.73 5.92
N LEU A 69 -16.02 -1.48 5.01
CA LEU A 69 -16.05 -2.12 3.69
C LEU A 69 -15.42 -3.51 3.84
N ARG A 70 -16.14 -4.56 3.42
CA ARG A 70 -15.65 -5.95 3.49
C ARG A 70 -14.39 -6.18 2.66
N ASP A 71 -14.19 -5.37 1.63
CA ASP A 71 -13.07 -5.48 0.69
C ASP A 71 -11.79 -4.76 1.19
N LEU A 72 -11.84 -4.09 2.33
CA LEU A 72 -10.69 -3.40 2.90
C LEU A 72 -9.84 -4.32 3.77
N PRO A 73 -8.50 -4.13 3.76
CA PRO A 73 -7.62 -4.81 4.70
C PRO A 73 -8.06 -4.65 6.15
N LEU A 74 -7.85 -5.71 6.93
CA LEU A 74 -8.12 -5.70 8.37
C LEU A 74 -7.13 -4.75 9.07
N LEU A 75 -7.67 -3.72 9.73
CA LEU A 75 -6.88 -2.76 10.49
C LEU A 75 -6.39 -3.29 11.85
N SER A 76 -7.03 -4.33 12.37
CA SER A 76 -6.72 -4.94 13.66
C SER A 76 -5.86 -6.18 13.50
N THR A 77 -4.78 -6.25 14.26
CA THR A 77 -3.99 -7.46 14.48
C THR A 77 -3.80 -7.57 15.97
N ASP A 78 -4.00 -8.77 16.54
CA ASP A 78 -3.66 -9.03 17.94
C ASP A 78 -2.19 -8.69 18.20
N PHE A 79 -1.86 -8.15 19.39
CA PHE A 79 -0.52 -7.67 19.69
C PHE A 79 0.54 -8.79 19.64
N ASN A 80 0.23 -9.97 20.20
CA ASN A 80 1.17 -11.09 20.24
C ASN A 80 1.38 -11.65 18.83
N ASN A 81 0.28 -11.83 18.08
CA ASN A 81 0.37 -12.23 16.67
C ASN A 81 1.15 -11.20 15.85
N TRP A 82 0.87 -9.91 16.06
CA TRP A 82 1.57 -8.83 15.38
C TRP A 82 3.07 -8.86 15.68
N LEU A 83 3.49 -9.12 16.92
CA LEU A 83 4.91 -9.14 17.30
C LEU A 83 5.66 -10.35 16.70
N GLN A 84 4.99 -11.50 16.61
CA GLN A 84 5.56 -12.75 16.10
C GLN A 84 5.70 -12.81 14.57
N LEU A 85 5.07 -11.91 13.82
CA LEU A 85 5.21 -11.87 12.37
C LEU A 85 6.69 -11.76 11.94
N SER A 86 7.08 -12.65 11.03
CA SER A 86 8.37 -12.59 10.36
C SER A 86 8.49 -11.31 9.54
N ASP A 87 9.72 -10.87 9.26
CA ASP A 87 9.95 -9.68 8.45
C ASP A 87 9.39 -9.87 7.03
N TRP A 88 9.44 -11.11 6.50
CA TRP A 88 8.83 -11.44 5.21
C TRP A 88 7.30 -11.30 5.24
N ASP A 89 6.62 -11.89 6.22
CA ASP A 89 5.16 -11.85 6.31
C ASP A 89 4.63 -10.43 6.50
N ARG A 90 5.39 -9.59 7.24
CA ARG A 90 5.08 -8.15 7.36
C ARG A 90 5.16 -7.44 6.02
N LEU A 91 6.22 -7.68 5.27
CA LEU A 91 6.44 -7.02 3.99
C LEU A 91 5.47 -7.51 2.91
N ASP A 92 5.20 -8.83 2.85
CA ASP A 92 4.20 -9.40 1.94
C ASP A 92 2.80 -8.89 2.25
N GLY A 93 2.40 -8.90 3.53
CA GLY A 93 1.14 -8.33 3.99
C GLY A 93 1.03 -6.84 3.64
N ALA A 94 2.08 -6.06 3.94
CA ALA A 94 2.12 -4.64 3.59
C ALA A 94 1.93 -4.40 2.09
N PHE A 95 2.60 -5.20 1.25
CA PHE A 95 2.47 -5.09 -0.21
C PHE A 95 1.03 -5.33 -0.67
N ARG A 96 0.39 -6.42 -0.20
CA ARG A 96 -0.99 -6.78 -0.56
C ARG A 96 -2.00 -5.73 -0.09
N ASP A 97 -1.83 -5.23 1.12
CA ASP A 97 -2.72 -4.24 1.71
C ASP A 97 -2.61 -2.90 0.96
N ILE A 98 -1.38 -2.43 0.68
CA ILE A 98 -1.17 -1.20 -0.11
C ILE A 98 -1.80 -1.35 -1.51
N GLN A 99 -1.61 -2.49 -2.17
CA GLN A 99 -2.20 -2.77 -3.48
C GLN A 99 -3.74 -2.73 -3.44
N SER A 100 -4.33 -3.23 -2.36
CA SER A 100 -5.78 -3.20 -2.16
C SER A 100 -6.30 -1.77 -2.03
N TYR A 101 -5.68 -0.95 -1.18
CA TYR A 101 -6.02 0.48 -1.04
C TYR A 101 -5.82 1.26 -2.34
N TRP A 102 -4.71 1.02 -3.06
CA TRP A 102 -4.46 1.66 -4.35
C TRP A 102 -5.58 1.35 -5.36
N SER A 103 -5.99 0.07 -5.42
CA SER A 103 -7.05 -0.39 -6.32
C SER A 103 -8.40 0.23 -5.99
N MET A 104 -8.71 0.42 -4.70
CA MET A 104 -9.94 1.07 -4.26
C MET A 104 -9.95 2.57 -4.56
N LEU A 105 -8.83 3.25 -4.30
CA LEU A 105 -8.66 4.66 -4.69
C LEU A 105 -8.78 4.85 -6.20
N GLU A 106 -8.24 3.92 -7.00
CA GLU A 106 -8.33 3.97 -8.46
C GLU A 106 -9.77 3.86 -8.95
N ARG A 107 -10.55 2.94 -8.38
CA ARG A 107 -11.98 2.82 -8.68
C ARG A 107 -12.72 4.09 -8.28
N LYS A 108 -12.45 4.63 -7.09
CA LYS A 108 -13.12 5.84 -6.61
C LYS A 108 -12.75 7.07 -7.43
N ARG A 109 -11.49 7.21 -7.84
CA ARG A 109 -11.02 8.28 -8.73
C ARG A 109 -11.76 8.25 -10.07
N LYS A 110 -11.81 7.09 -10.72
CA LYS A 110 -12.54 6.91 -11.99
C LYS A 110 -14.02 7.26 -11.87
N GLN A 111 -14.62 6.96 -10.73
CA GLN A 111 -15.98 7.36 -10.44
C GLN A 111 -16.12 8.88 -10.32
N LEU A 112 -15.27 9.52 -9.51
CA LEU A 112 -15.27 10.98 -9.35
C LEU A 112 -15.02 11.71 -10.68
N GLU A 113 -14.22 11.14 -11.59
CA GLU A 113 -14.01 11.70 -12.95
C GLU A 113 -15.29 11.67 -13.78
N LYS A 114 -16.07 10.60 -13.69
CA LYS A 114 -17.38 10.53 -14.36
C LYS A 114 -18.36 11.55 -13.80
N GLU A 115 -18.39 11.70 -12.48
CA GLU A 115 -19.23 12.68 -11.79
C GLU A 115 -18.78 14.13 -12.07
N GLN A 116 -17.47 14.37 -12.26
CA GLN A 116 -16.91 15.69 -12.58
C GLN A 116 -17.35 16.20 -13.96
N ASN A 117 -17.40 15.32 -14.95
CA ASN A 117 -17.89 15.69 -16.29
C ASN A 117 -19.35 16.17 -16.24
N THR A 118 -20.08 15.83 -15.18
CA THR A 118 -21.45 16.31 -14.91
C THR A 118 -21.47 17.54 -13.98
N HIS A 119 -20.52 17.68 -13.04
CA HIS A 119 -20.45 18.79 -12.08
C HIS A 119 -19.00 19.28 -11.85
N ARG A 120 -18.72 20.59 -12.04
CA ARG A 120 -17.37 21.19 -12.07
C ARG A 120 -16.54 21.15 -10.76
N THR A 121 -17.03 20.55 -9.67
CA THR A 121 -16.50 20.79 -8.31
C THR A 121 -15.41 19.81 -7.82
N ALA A 122 -14.94 18.84 -8.63
CA ALA A 122 -14.11 17.72 -8.15
C ALA A 122 -12.61 17.75 -8.50
N ALA A 123 -12.10 18.75 -9.24
CA ALA A 123 -10.74 18.75 -9.78
C ALA A 123 -9.65 18.60 -8.70
N SER A 124 -9.79 19.30 -7.58
CA SER A 124 -8.80 19.30 -6.50
C SER A 124 -8.76 17.97 -5.71
N LEU A 125 -9.91 17.29 -5.55
CA LEU A 125 -9.98 15.95 -4.96
C LEU A 125 -9.26 14.95 -5.86
N LEU A 126 -9.53 14.99 -7.16
CA LEU A 126 -8.93 14.07 -8.12
C LEU A 126 -7.41 14.19 -8.15
N GLN A 127 -6.88 15.41 -8.15
CA GLN A 127 -5.43 15.62 -8.06
C GLN A 127 -4.84 15.09 -6.75
N SER A 128 -5.51 15.34 -5.63
CA SER A 128 -5.07 14.82 -4.33
C SER A 128 -5.06 13.29 -4.28
N VAL A 129 -6.08 12.64 -4.85
CA VAL A 129 -6.15 11.18 -4.98
C VAL A 129 -5.00 10.66 -5.84
N LYS A 130 -4.70 11.29 -6.99
CA LYS A 130 -3.58 10.92 -7.86
C LYS A 130 -2.24 10.98 -7.13
N HIS A 131 -1.99 12.05 -6.37
CA HIS A 131 -0.76 12.14 -5.56
C HIS A 131 -0.63 11.01 -4.55
N ILE A 132 -1.71 10.66 -3.84
CA ILE A 132 -1.70 9.53 -2.90
C ILE A 132 -1.46 8.21 -3.64
N GLN A 133 -2.07 8.00 -4.80
CA GLN A 133 -1.82 6.80 -5.60
C GLN A 133 -0.37 6.66 -6.04
N LEU A 134 0.31 7.77 -6.37
CA LEU A 134 1.73 7.79 -6.66
C LEU A 134 2.56 7.41 -5.42
N ASP A 135 2.28 8.04 -4.28
CA ASP A 135 2.93 7.71 -3.00
C ASP A 135 2.77 6.21 -2.66
N LEU A 136 1.57 5.63 -2.82
CA LEU A 136 1.31 4.21 -2.57
C LEU A 136 2.09 3.30 -3.54
N ARG A 137 2.20 3.69 -4.81
CA ARG A 137 3.01 2.95 -5.79
C ARG A 137 4.49 2.96 -5.42
N ASP A 138 4.99 4.10 -4.94
CA ASP A 138 6.38 4.23 -4.50
C ASP A 138 6.63 3.40 -3.23
N LEU A 139 5.67 3.36 -2.30
CA LEU A 139 5.72 2.43 -1.15
C LEU A 139 5.75 0.97 -1.59
N MET A 140 4.90 0.55 -2.54
CA MET A 140 4.92 -0.83 -3.08
C MET A 140 6.28 -1.16 -3.70
N SER A 141 6.89 -0.22 -4.43
CA SER A 141 8.23 -0.39 -5.01
C SER A 141 9.31 -0.59 -3.94
N GLN A 142 9.26 0.22 -2.86
CA GLN A 142 10.20 0.09 -1.74
C GLN A 142 10.02 -1.26 -1.01
N VAL A 143 8.78 -1.65 -0.71
CA VAL A 143 8.46 -2.93 -0.06
C VAL A 143 8.92 -4.09 -0.93
N SER A 144 8.65 -4.07 -2.23
CA SER A 144 9.10 -5.10 -3.17
C SER A 144 10.64 -5.23 -3.21
N SER A 145 11.35 -4.10 -3.17
CA SER A 145 12.82 -4.08 -3.03
C SER A 145 13.30 -4.70 -1.72
N GLN A 146 12.63 -4.40 -0.60
CA GLN A 146 12.95 -4.95 0.71
C GLN A 146 12.66 -6.45 0.78
N MET A 147 11.53 -6.89 0.24
CA MET A 147 11.19 -8.31 0.12
C MET A 147 12.32 -9.04 -0.61
N ARG A 148 12.74 -8.59 -1.79
CA ARG A 148 13.85 -9.25 -2.52
C ARG A 148 15.12 -9.42 -1.67
N ALA A 149 15.43 -8.46 -0.80
CA ALA A 149 16.56 -8.55 0.13
C ALA A 149 16.34 -9.52 1.31
N VAL A 150 15.09 -9.72 1.75
CA VAL A 150 14.74 -10.73 2.79
C VAL A 150 14.60 -12.13 2.17
N ARG A 151 14.22 -12.24 0.90
CA ARG A 151 14.02 -13.53 0.22
C ARG A 151 15.31 -14.34 0.09
N SER A 152 16.46 -13.68 -0.01
CA SER A 152 17.77 -14.36 -0.09
C SER A 152 18.13 -15.11 1.20
N SER A 153 17.42 -14.89 2.30
CA SER A 153 17.64 -15.58 3.58
C SER A 153 16.46 -16.41 4.07
N TRP A 154 15.41 -16.62 3.25
CA TRP A 154 14.14 -17.17 3.70
C TRP A 154 13.69 -18.44 2.97
N VAL A 155 13.17 -19.40 3.73
CA VAL A 155 12.57 -20.66 3.25
C VAL A 155 11.06 -20.49 3.12
N ARG A 156 10.51 -20.89 1.97
CA ARG A 156 9.12 -20.65 1.54
C ARG A 156 8.08 -21.54 2.25
N PRO A 157 7.12 -20.98 3.00
CA PRO A 157 5.88 -21.64 3.37
C PRO A 157 4.87 -21.57 2.22
N THR A 158 4.01 -22.58 2.19
CA THR A 158 2.98 -22.80 1.17
C THR A 158 1.88 -21.75 1.25
N PRO A 159 1.49 -21.10 0.14
CA PRO A 159 0.46 -20.07 0.16
C PRO A 159 -0.95 -20.69 0.27
N ALA A 160 -1.77 -20.17 1.17
CA ALA A 160 -3.22 -20.36 1.15
C ALA A 160 -3.85 -19.30 0.24
N ALA A 161 -4.55 -19.74 -0.81
CA ALA A 161 -5.26 -18.87 -1.73
C ALA A 161 -6.66 -18.55 -1.21
N THR A 162 -6.99 -17.27 -1.11
CA THR A 162 -8.38 -16.81 -1.06
C THR A 162 -8.57 -15.70 -2.09
N LEU A 163 -9.22 -16.05 -3.19
CA LEU A 163 -9.78 -15.13 -4.16
C LEU A 163 -11.29 -15.10 -3.92
N GLN A 164 -11.81 -13.96 -3.51
CA GLN A 164 -13.24 -13.68 -3.64
C GLN A 164 -13.41 -12.49 -4.59
N ASN A 165 -14.00 -12.79 -5.74
CA ASN A 165 -14.56 -11.79 -6.63
C ASN A 165 -16.08 -11.93 -6.54
N ARG A 166 -16.80 -10.83 -6.24
CA ARG A 166 -18.26 -10.84 -6.38
C ARG A 166 -18.83 -9.48 -6.75
N GLN A 167 -19.83 -9.61 -7.64
CA GLN A 167 -20.80 -8.68 -8.19
C GLN A 167 -21.20 -7.52 -7.28
N ARG A 168 -21.25 -6.32 -7.86
CA ARG A 168 -21.64 -5.08 -7.17
C ARG A 168 -23.09 -4.73 -7.52
N SER A 169 -23.92 -4.49 -6.50
CA SER A 169 -25.28 -3.98 -6.65
C SER A 169 -25.29 -2.51 -7.07
N THR A 170 -26.42 -2.05 -7.61
CA THR A 170 -26.71 -0.64 -7.84
C THR A 170 -26.65 0.12 -6.51
N ARG A 171 -25.72 1.07 -6.39
CA ARG A 171 -25.50 1.89 -5.19
C ARG A 171 -26.13 3.27 -5.35
N THR A 172 -26.63 3.82 -4.25
CA THR A 172 -27.10 5.21 -4.23
C THR A 172 -25.91 6.20 -4.28
N MET A 173 -26.17 7.46 -4.65
CA MET A 173 -25.13 8.51 -4.61
C MET A 173 -24.56 8.70 -3.20
N TRP A 174 -25.39 8.57 -2.16
CA TRP A 174 -24.96 8.67 -0.77
C TRP A 174 -24.01 7.53 -0.39
N GLU A 175 -24.38 6.28 -0.67
CA GLU A 175 -23.54 5.10 -0.41
C GLU A 175 -22.17 5.20 -1.09
N SER A 176 -22.16 5.71 -2.32
CA SER A 176 -20.93 6.00 -3.05
C SER A 176 -20.02 7.00 -2.32
N ARG A 177 -20.59 8.10 -1.80
CA ARG A 177 -19.82 9.11 -1.06
C ARG A 177 -19.28 8.53 0.24
N VAL A 178 -20.12 7.80 0.99
CA VAL A 178 -19.74 7.11 2.22
C VAL A 178 -18.61 6.11 1.97
N GLU A 179 -18.66 5.33 0.89
CA GLU A 179 -17.58 4.43 0.49
C GLU A 179 -16.25 5.17 0.30
N GLY A 180 -16.25 6.33 -0.39
CA GLY A 180 -15.06 7.14 -0.56
C GLY A 180 -14.47 7.64 0.75
N TYR A 181 -15.32 8.04 1.70
CA TYR A 181 -14.90 8.40 3.05
C TYR A 181 -14.29 7.21 3.80
N ILE A 182 -14.94 6.04 3.78
CA ILE A 182 -14.44 4.85 4.48
C ILE A 182 -13.07 4.43 3.94
N ILE A 183 -12.86 4.46 2.62
CA ILE A 183 -11.56 4.17 1.99
C ILE A 183 -10.46 5.08 2.57
N LEU A 184 -10.72 6.39 2.63
CA LEU A 184 -9.74 7.37 3.09
C LEU A 184 -9.49 7.30 4.61
N ARG A 185 -10.55 7.11 5.40
CA ARG A 185 -10.47 6.90 6.85
C ARG A 185 -9.63 5.67 7.18
N ASP A 186 -9.94 4.54 6.56
CA ASP A 186 -9.25 3.29 6.84
C ASP A 186 -7.82 3.33 6.31
N LEU A 187 -7.55 4.04 5.21
CA LEU A 187 -6.19 4.26 4.74
C LEU A 187 -5.35 5.08 5.74
N ASP A 188 -5.90 6.12 6.37
CA ASP A 188 -5.19 6.87 7.42
C ASP A 188 -4.80 5.97 8.60
N LEU A 189 -5.74 5.14 9.05
CA LEU A 189 -5.52 4.17 10.12
C LEU A 189 -4.49 3.12 9.72
N TYR A 190 -4.59 2.58 8.51
CA TYR A 190 -3.65 1.60 7.98
C TYR A 190 -2.24 2.19 7.87
N LEU A 191 -2.07 3.40 7.36
CA LEU A 191 -0.76 4.05 7.26
C LEU A 191 -0.13 4.28 8.65
N THR A 192 -0.95 4.44 9.69
CA THR A 192 -0.46 4.48 11.08
C THR A 192 0.11 3.13 11.50
N LYS A 193 -0.62 2.03 11.23
CA LYS A 193 -0.15 0.66 11.48
C LYS A 193 1.14 0.38 10.69
N LEU A 194 1.15 0.68 9.40
CA LEU A 194 2.29 0.44 8.52
C LEU A 194 3.54 1.21 8.96
N ALA A 195 3.38 2.44 9.44
CA ALA A 195 4.51 3.20 10.00
C ALA A 195 5.12 2.49 11.23
N ARG A 196 4.30 1.86 12.08
CA ARG A 196 4.80 1.06 13.21
C ARG A 196 5.55 -0.18 12.73
N ASP A 197 5.06 -0.85 11.68
CA ASP A 197 5.73 -1.99 11.06
C ASP A 197 7.13 -1.62 10.54
N PHE A 198 7.27 -0.52 9.79
CA PHE A 198 8.58 -0.06 9.31
C PHE A 198 9.51 0.40 10.43
N LEU A 199 8.96 1.03 11.48
CA LEU A 199 9.76 1.42 12.64
C LEU A 199 10.33 0.19 13.36
N LEU A 200 9.52 -0.86 13.54
CA LEU A 200 9.95 -2.12 14.13
C LEU A 200 11.06 -2.77 13.28
N LEU A 201 10.87 -2.87 11.96
CA LEU A 201 11.88 -3.41 11.03
C LEU A 201 13.19 -2.62 11.08
N ALA A 202 13.12 -1.29 11.18
CA ALA A 202 14.29 -0.42 11.33
C ALA A 202 15.00 -0.57 12.69
N SER A 203 14.30 -1.04 13.73
CA SER A 203 14.86 -1.27 15.06
C SER A 203 15.56 -2.63 15.19
N LYS A 204 15.03 -3.67 14.54
CA LYS A 204 15.61 -5.03 14.57
C LYS A 204 16.98 -5.14 13.91
N THR A 205 17.27 -4.28 12.94
CA THR A 205 18.55 -4.24 12.20
C THR A 205 19.74 -3.71 13.01
N HIS A 206 19.62 -3.62 14.33
CA HIS A 206 20.67 -3.26 15.28
C HIS A 206 21.29 -4.46 16.01
N LEU A 207 20.69 -5.65 15.91
CA LEU A 207 21.14 -6.89 16.54
C LEU A 207 21.79 -7.81 15.52
#